data_AF-A0A6G4VAU5-F1
#
_entry.id   AF-A0A6G4VAU5-F1
#
_cell.length_a   1.000
_cell.length_b   1.000
_cell.length_c   1.000
_cell.angle_alpha   90.00
_cell.angle_beta   90.00
_cell.angle_gamma   90.00
#
_symmetry.space_group_name_H-M   'P 1'
#
loop_
_entity.id
_entity.type
_entity.pdbx_description
1 polymer ?
#
loop_
_entity_poly.entity_id
_entity_poly.type
_entity_poly.pdbx_seq_one_letter_code
_entity_poly.pdbx_strand_id
1 'polypeptide(L)'
;MDHPASLARGVAEASPGTLHARSLTGGIRVPPRPGLTIRFGRGEEPDVDLAVGEDDLRVSRRHGELTFQASQWWLRNTGQQLVRLPHGRLMHITTEPIPLAPGYTPLFVKGSGYREHLVELYVTGHDTPGLVPRRQAPTVKPRIWPLAEDERLLLVVLGQHYLLYEDGPRPLSYRRAAAQLEYLRPDDNWTDRRIEHKVKAVRQRLHDGGFPYPLIHDKEAGAPNDNNLLHNLLRGLVESTTLVPPDLELID
;
A
#
# COMPACT_ATOMS: atom_id res chain seq x y z
N MET A 1 24.51 -24.03 -2.93
CA MET A 1 23.05 -24.18 -2.82
C MET A 1 22.43 -23.18 -3.76
N ASP A 2 21.56 -23.65 -4.65
CA ASP A 2 20.93 -22.83 -5.68
C ASP A 2 19.89 -21.93 -5.00
N HIS A 3 20.24 -20.66 -4.75
CA HIS A 3 19.29 -19.71 -4.20
C HIS A 3 18.26 -19.38 -5.28
N PRO A 4 16.95 -19.39 -4.98
CA PRO A 4 15.95 -19.02 -5.97
C PRO A 4 16.25 -17.62 -6.51
N ALA A 5 16.08 -17.43 -7.83
CA ALA A 5 16.36 -16.17 -8.50
C ALA A 5 15.63 -14.96 -7.88
N SER A 6 14.50 -15.21 -7.19
CA SER A 6 13.73 -14.23 -6.43
C SER A 6 13.04 -14.90 -5.23
N LEU A 7 12.94 -14.17 -4.11
CA LEU A 7 12.22 -14.62 -2.91
C LEU A 7 10.70 -14.54 -3.06
N ALA A 8 10.19 -13.90 -4.11
CA ALA A 8 8.76 -13.86 -4.42
C ALA A 8 8.16 -15.25 -4.69
N ARG A 9 9.01 -16.23 -5.03
CA ARG A 9 8.61 -17.64 -5.25
C ARG A 9 8.56 -18.46 -3.95
N GLY A 10 8.74 -17.81 -2.81
CA GLY A 10 8.89 -18.47 -1.51
C GLY A 10 10.35 -18.80 -1.20
N VAL A 11 10.55 -19.41 -0.04
CA VAL A 11 11.88 -19.78 0.48
C VAL A 11 11.90 -21.25 0.87
N ALA A 12 13.10 -21.81 0.95
CA ALA A 12 13.29 -23.14 1.53
C ALA A 12 12.84 -23.16 3.00
N GLU A 13 12.37 -24.32 3.47
CA GLU A 13 11.91 -24.49 4.85
C GLU A 13 12.97 -24.02 5.86
N ALA A 14 12.51 -23.26 6.86
CA ALA A 14 13.33 -22.65 7.88
C ALA A 14 12.55 -22.55 9.19
N SER A 15 13.26 -22.32 10.30
CA SER A 15 12.59 -22.02 11.57
C SER A 15 11.79 -20.72 11.46
N PRO A 16 10.61 -20.61 12.10
CA PRO A 16 9.87 -19.36 12.17
C PRO A 16 10.75 -18.19 12.63
N GLY A 17 10.55 -17.02 12.03
CA GLY A 17 11.37 -15.84 12.26
C GLY A 17 12.70 -15.81 11.49
N THR A 18 13.04 -16.83 10.70
CA THR A 18 14.23 -16.78 9.82
C THR A 18 14.04 -15.70 8.75
N LEU A 19 15.02 -14.81 8.65
CA LEU A 19 15.09 -13.79 7.61
C LEU A 19 15.86 -14.33 6.41
N HIS A 20 15.25 -14.23 5.24
CA HIS A 20 15.92 -14.34 3.96
C HIS A 20 15.93 -12.94 3.35
N ALA A 21 17.10 -12.46 2.94
CA ALA A 21 17.24 -11.17 2.28
C ALA A 21 18.04 -11.32 1.00
N ARG A 22 17.67 -10.60 -0.05
CA ARG A 22 18.29 -10.69 -1.37
C ARG A 22 18.32 -9.34 -2.06
N SER A 23 19.38 -9.09 -2.81
CA SER A 23 19.52 -7.99 -3.76
C SER A 23 19.89 -8.56 -5.14
N LEU A 24 20.18 -7.68 -6.09
CA LEU A 24 20.68 -8.10 -7.41
C LEU A 24 22.02 -8.85 -7.32
N THR A 25 22.88 -8.51 -6.37
CA THR A 25 24.27 -8.98 -6.32
C THR A 25 24.51 -10.08 -5.30
N GLY A 26 23.57 -10.33 -4.38
CA GLY A 26 23.72 -11.38 -3.39
C GLY A 26 22.47 -11.69 -2.59
N GLY A 27 22.61 -12.59 -1.64
CA GLY A 27 21.54 -12.92 -0.70
C GLY A 27 22.09 -13.60 0.53
N ILE A 28 21.34 -13.47 1.62
CA ILE A 28 21.70 -14.00 2.94
C ILE A 28 20.48 -14.69 3.55
N ARG A 29 20.77 -15.63 4.44
CA ARG A 29 19.79 -16.35 5.25
C ARG A 29 20.26 -16.34 6.69
N VAL A 30 19.41 -15.83 7.58
CA VAL A 30 19.80 -15.53 8.95
C VAL A 30 18.71 -16.02 9.91
N PRO A 31 19.02 -16.93 10.84
CA PRO A 31 18.07 -17.35 11.86
C PRO A 31 17.77 -16.21 12.85
N PRO A 32 16.60 -16.20 13.49
CA PRO A 32 16.25 -15.15 14.44
C PRO A 32 17.14 -15.26 15.68
N ARG A 33 17.82 -14.16 16.02
CA ARG A 33 18.61 -14.05 17.25
C ARG A 33 18.38 -12.68 17.88
N PRO A 34 17.99 -12.59 19.15
CA PRO A 34 17.76 -11.30 19.81
C PRO A 34 18.96 -10.36 19.67
N GLY A 35 18.69 -9.12 19.24
CA GLY A 35 19.70 -8.08 19.03
C GLY A 35 20.55 -8.25 17.77
N LEU A 36 20.30 -9.27 16.95
CA LEU A 36 20.99 -9.43 15.68
C LEU A 36 20.55 -8.34 14.70
N THR A 37 21.52 -7.65 14.12
CA THR A 37 21.31 -6.60 13.13
C THR A 37 21.98 -6.98 11.82
N ILE A 38 21.19 -6.93 10.75
CA ILE A 38 21.61 -7.13 9.37
C ILE A 38 21.56 -5.79 8.65
N ARG A 39 22.65 -5.43 7.98
CA ARG A 39 22.86 -4.13 7.33
C ARG A 39 22.88 -4.31 5.82
N PHE A 40 22.26 -3.37 5.11
CA PHE A 40 22.31 -3.35 3.65
C PHE A 40 22.66 -1.96 3.12
N GLY A 41 23.31 -1.90 1.97
CA GLY A 41 23.73 -0.65 1.33
C GLY A 41 24.85 -0.88 0.32
N ARG A 42 25.42 0.21 -0.23
CA ARG A 42 26.48 0.10 -1.25
C ARG A 42 27.86 -0.22 -0.71
N GLY A 43 27.99 -0.34 0.62
CA GLY A 43 29.25 -0.69 1.27
C GLY A 43 29.65 -2.12 0.95
N GLU A 44 30.82 -2.50 1.45
CA GLU A 44 31.32 -3.87 1.42
C GLU A 44 31.36 -4.42 2.85
N GLU A 45 31.60 -5.73 2.99
CA GLU A 45 31.89 -6.31 4.30
C GLU A 45 33.14 -5.63 4.92
N PRO A 46 33.16 -5.38 6.25
CA PRO A 46 32.16 -5.77 7.25
C PRO A 46 31.09 -4.69 7.51
N ASP A 47 31.02 -3.64 6.70
CA ASP A 47 30.09 -2.52 6.94
C ASP A 47 28.63 -2.87 6.62
N VAL A 48 28.41 -3.79 5.67
CA VAL A 48 27.10 -4.32 5.30
C VAL A 48 27.15 -5.84 5.16
N ASP A 49 26.02 -6.48 5.43
CA ASP A 49 25.80 -7.92 5.26
C ASP A 49 25.13 -8.23 3.90
N LEU A 50 24.48 -7.23 3.28
CA LEU A 50 23.85 -7.34 1.96
C LEU A 50 24.18 -6.12 1.09
N ALA A 51 24.94 -6.35 0.02
CA ALA A 51 25.27 -5.31 -0.94
C ALA A 51 24.04 -4.86 -1.76
N VAL A 52 23.85 -3.55 -1.90
CA VAL A 52 22.74 -2.93 -2.63
C VAL A 52 23.25 -1.70 -3.35
N GLY A 53 23.14 -1.66 -4.68
CA GLY A 53 23.53 -0.51 -5.50
C GLY A 53 24.99 -0.11 -5.33
N GLU A 54 25.89 -1.09 -5.36
CA GLU A 54 27.35 -0.93 -5.15
C GLU A 54 27.97 0.18 -6.01
N ASP A 55 27.48 0.35 -7.25
CA ASP A 55 27.90 1.35 -8.22
C ASP A 55 27.17 2.70 -8.11
N ASP A 56 26.16 2.81 -7.24
CA ASP A 56 25.26 3.96 -7.18
C ASP A 56 25.56 4.86 -5.99
N LEU A 57 26.18 6.01 -6.25
CA LEU A 57 26.59 6.97 -5.22
C LEU A 57 25.42 7.60 -4.44
N ARG A 58 24.17 7.51 -4.92
CA ARG A 58 22.99 7.93 -4.14
C ARG A 58 22.61 6.91 -3.08
N VAL A 59 23.02 5.65 -3.23
CA VAL A 59 22.84 4.65 -2.20
C VAL A 59 23.90 4.85 -1.13
N SER A 60 23.48 5.09 0.11
CA SER A 60 24.39 5.18 1.25
C SER A 60 25.14 3.86 1.47
N ARG A 61 26.40 3.94 1.96
CA ARG A 61 27.22 2.76 2.29
C ARG A 61 26.49 1.81 3.25
N ARG A 62 25.86 2.38 4.28
CA ARG A 62 24.88 1.71 5.15
C ARG A 62 23.54 2.38 4.96
N HIS A 63 22.65 1.75 4.21
CA HIS A 63 21.37 2.32 3.80
C HIS A 63 20.23 1.93 4.72
N GLY A 64 20.23 0.71 5.21
CA GLY A 64 19.22 0.30 6.18
C GLY A 64 19.66 -0.89 6.99
N GLU A 65 18.86 -1.14 8.02
CA GLU A 65 19.12 -2.14 9.03
C GLU A 65 17.85 -2.95 9.31
N LEU A 66 18.04 -4.23 9.56
CA LEU A 66 17.03 -5.17 10.01
C LEU A 66 17.50 -5.70 11.35
N THR A 67 16.78 -5.37 12.42
CA THR A 67 17.12 -5.80 13.78
C THR A 67 16.05 -6.73 14.33
N PHE A 68 16.47 -7.90 14.81
CA PHE A 68 15.54 -8.83 15.46
C PHE A 68 15.38 -8.48 16.94
N GLN A 69 14.21 -7.97 17.32
CA GLN A 69 13.87 -7.59 18.69
C GLN A 69 12.39 -7.85 18.96
N ALA A 70 12.04 -8.15 20.22
CA ALA A 70 10.67 -8.50 20.60
C ALA A 70 10.03 -9.57 19.70
N SER A 71 10.80 -10.62 19.36
CA SER A 71 10.39 -11.73 18.50
C SER A 71 9.98 -11.36 17.07
N GLN A 72 10.42 -10.20 16.57
CA GLN A 72 10.12 -9.74 15.22
C GLN A 72 11.30 -9.00 14.58
N TRP A 73 11.36 -8.99 13.25
CA TRP A 73 12.32 -8.16 12.52
C TRP A 73 11.80 -6.73 12.37
N TRP A 74 12.66 -5.76 12.65
CA TRP A 74 12.36 -4.34 12.53
C TRP A 74 13.25 -3.72 11.48
N LEU A 75 12.64 -3.14 10.45
CA LEU A 75 13.33 -2.42 9.38
C LEU A 75 13.54 -0.96 9.80
N ARG A 76 14.75 -0.45 9.58
CA ARG A 76 15.11 0.96 9.75
C ARG A 76 15.83 1.48 8.51
N ASN A 77 15.50 2.69 8.08
CA ASN A 77 16.32 3.43 7.12
C ASN A 77 17.40 4.22 7.88
N THR A 78 18.66 4.05 7.48
CA THR A 78 19.82 4.80 7.98
C THR A 78 20.48 5.65 6.90
N GLY A 79 20.07 5.46 5.64
CA GLY A 79 20.58 6.17 4.48
C GLY A 79 19.88 7.50 4.24
N GLN A 80 20.47 8.30 3.35
CA GLN A 80 19.92 9.61 2.98
C GLN A 80 18.74 9.52 2.01
N GLN A 81 18.72 8.51 1.14
CA GLN A 81 17.60 8.32 0.21
C GLN A 81 16.45 7.59 0.90
N LEU A 82 15.26 7.74 0.32
CA LEU A 82 14.07 7.07 0.80
C LEU A 82 14.11 5.59 0.44
N VAL A 83 13.63 4.78 1.37
CA VAL A 83 13.25 3.39 1.12
C VAL A 83 11.74 3.35 0.86
N ARG A 84 11.31 2.79 -0.26
CA ARG A 84 9.90 2.62 -0.61
C ARG A 84 9.48 1.18 -0.32
N LEU A 85 8.50 1.04 0.56
CA LEU A 85 7.85 -0.21 0.96
C LEU A 85 6.61 -0.48 0.08
N PRO A 86 5.96 -1.66 0.21
CA PRO A 86 4.69 -1.93 -0.44
C PRO A 86 3.61 -0.90 -0.10
N HIS A 87 2.60 -0.78 -0.95
CA HIS A 87 1.53 0.23 -0.85
C HIS A 87 2.02 1.69 -0.94
N GLY A 88 3.24 1.90 -1.46
CA GLY A 88 3.83 3.23 -1.64
C GLY A 88 4.30 3.89 -0.34
N ARG A 89 4.35 3.15 0.78
CA ARG A 89 4.83 3.69 2.05
C ARG A 89 6.31 4.08 1.92
N LEU A 90 6.64 5.33 2.24
CA LEU A 90 8.01 5.84 2.20
C LEU A 90 8.61 5.83 3.60
N MET A 91 9.88 5.44 3.70
CA MET A 91 10.65 5.45 4.94
C MET A 91 11.85 6.38 4.78
N HIS A 92 11.84 7.47 5.55
CA HIS A 92 12.94 8.41 5.70
C HIS A 92 13.84 8.00 6.87
N ILE A 93 15.03 8.59 6.99
CA ILE A 93 15.97 8.30 8.10
C ILE A 93 15.37 8.58 9.49
N THR A 94 14.40 9.49 9.56
CA THR A 94 13.68 9.86 10.79
C THR A 94 12.41 9.05 11.01
N THR A 95 12.05 8.13 10.11
CA THR A 95 10.89 7.27 10.29
C THR A 95 11.20 6.22 11.35
N GLU A 96 10.30 6.07 12.32
CA GLU A 96 10.40 5.02 13.33
C GLU A 96 10.54 3.63 12.69
N PRO A 97 11.31 2.71 13.30
CA PRO A 97 11.47 1.36 12.78
C PRO A 97 10.12 0.67 12.53
N ILE A 98 10.01 -0.02 11.40
CA ILE A 98 8.78 -0.67 10.96
C ILE A 98 8.90 -2.18 11.22
N PRO A 99 7.94 -2.80 11.94
CA PRO A 99 7.95 -4.24 12.13
C PRO A 99 7.61 -4.96 10.81
N LEU A 100 8.35 -6.02 10.49
CA LEU A 100 8.10 -6.86 9.33
C LEU A 100 7.20 -8.03 9.70
N ALA A 101 6.10 -8.19 8.98
CA ALA A 101 5.24 -9.36 9.10
C ALA A 101 5.91 -10.59 8.44
N PRO A 102 5.52 -11.81 8.84
CA PRO A 102 5.78 -13.01 8.05
C PRO A 102 5.41 -12.87 6.58
N GLY A 103 6.19 -13.50 5.72
CA GLY A 103 6.01 -13.51 4.27
C GLY A 103 6.96 -12.58 3.52
N TYR A 104 6.64 -12.36 2.24
CA TYR A 104 7.46 -11.60 1.30
C TYR A 104 7.21 -10.10 1.41
N THR A 105 8.27 -9.31 1.53
CA THR A 105 8.26 -7.84 1.54
C THR A 105 9.33 -7.31 0.58
N PRO A 106 8.96 -6.80 -0.60
CA PRO A 106 9.89 -6.09 -1.47
C PRO A 106 10.05 -4.65 -0.99
N LEU A 107 11.28 -4.15 -0.97
CA LEU A 107 11.58 -2.75 -0.72
C LEU A 107 12.54 -2.20 -1.76
N PHE A 108 12.39 -0.91 -2.06
CA PHE A 108 13.11 -0.24 -3.13
C PHE A 108 13.91 0.92 -2.56
N VAL A 109 15.23 0.87 -2.71
CA VAL A 109 16.12 1.99 -2.38
C VAL A 109 16.19 2.92 -3.60
N LYS A 110 15.84 4.20 -3.42
CA LYS A 110 15.97 5.18 -4.51
C LYS A 110 17.44 5.44 -4.83
N GLY A 111 17.79 5.24 -6.10
CA GLY A 111 19.13 5.44 -6.64
C GLY A 111 19.28 6.70 -7.47
N SER A 112 20.28 6.70 -8.35
CA SER A 112 20.57 7.74 -9.32
C SER A 112 19.61 7.71 -10.51
N GLY A 113 19.13 8.89 -10.92
CA GLY A 113 18.15 9.02 -12.00
C GLY A 113 16.83 8.33 -11.67
N TYR A 114 16.40 7.41 -12.55
CA TYR A 114 15.20 6.59 -12.38
C TYR A 114 15.49 5.18 -11.83
N ARG A 115 16.72 4.91 -11.39
CA ARG A 115 17.09 3.60 -10.82
C ARG A 115 16.45 3.41 -9.45
N GLU A 116 15.82 2.27 -9.25
CA GLU A 116 15.42 1.76 -7.94
C GLU A 116 16.12 0.42 -7.71
N HIS A 117 16.75 0.27 -6.54
CA HIS A 117 17.44 -0.96 -6.16
C HIS A 117 16.52 -1.83 -5.31
N LEU A 118 16.12 -2.98 -5.86
CA LEU A 118 15.26 -3.93 -5.17
C LEU A 118 16.05 -4.67 -4.09
N VAL A 119 15.48 -4.69 -2.90
CA VAL A 119 15.82 -5.59 -1.81
C VAL A 119 14.59 -6.43 -1.53
N GLU A 120 14.73 -7.73 -1.67
CA GLU A 120 13.70 -8.70 -1.35
C GLU A 120 13.91 -9.20 0.07
N LEU A 121 12.89 -9.09 0.91
CA LEU A 121 12.88 -9.70 2.23
C LEU A 121 11.82 -10.79 2.29
N TYR A 122 12.11 -11.87 2.99
CA TYR A 122 11.13 -12.89 3.35
C TYR A 122 11.35 -13.31 4.80
N VAL A 123 10.34 -13.09 5.65
CA VAL A 123 10.36 -13.56 7.04
C VAL A 123 9.56 -14.86 7.10
N THR A 124 10.22 -15.94 7.51
CA THR A 124 9.55 -17.24 7.65
C THR A 124 8.48 -17.14 8.74
N GLY A 125 7.22 -17.39 8.40
CA GLY A 125 6.13 -17.38 9.35
C GLY A 125 6.16 -18.57 10.31
N HIS A 126 5.29 -18.52 11.31
CA HIS A 126 4.93 -19.68 12.12
C HIS A 126 4.04 -20.68 11.37
N ASP A 127 3.95 -20.58 10.03
CA ASP A 127 2.84 -21.13 9.29
C ASP A 127 2.58 -22.60 9.61
N THR A 128 1.34 -22.80 10.05
CA THR A 128 0.60 -24.05 10.05
C THR A 128 0.96 -24.84 8.78
N PRO A 129 1.32 -26.13 8.89
CA PRO A 129 1.77 -26.94 7.75
C PRO A 129 0.93 -26.69 6.50
N GLY A 130 1.60 -26.20 5.46
CA GLY A 130 1.13 -26.05 4.08
C GLY A 130 -0.32 -25.59 3.93
N LEU A 131 -0.54 -24.29 3.65
CA LEU A 131 -1.76 -23.88 2.97
C LEU A 131 -1.88 -24.69 1.67
N VAL A 132 -2.65 -25.77 1.71
CA VAL A 132 -2.87 -26.64 0.55
C VAL A 132 -3.47 -25.78 -0.54
N PRO A 133 -2.85 -25.71 -1.75
CA PRO A 133 -3.38 -24.92 -2.84
C PRO A 133 -4.85 -25.28 -3.10
N ARG A 134 -5.76 -24.36 -2.77
CA ARG A 134 -7.21 -24.57 -2.91
C ARG A 134 -7.66 -24.29 -4.34
N ARG A 135 -7.09 -25.01 -5.32
CA ARG A 135 -7.30 -24.78 -6.76
C ARG A 135 -8.77 -24.85 -7.19
N GLN A 136 -9.58 -25.59 -6.43
CA GLN A 136 -11.01 -25.78 -6.69
C GLN A 136 -11.91 -24.95 -5.76
N ALA A 137 -11.35 -24.18 -4.83
CA ALA A 137 -12.17 -23.32 -3.99
C ALA A 137 -12.77 -22.20 -4.85
N PRO A 138 -14.04 -21.84 -4.63
CA PRO A 138 -14.65 -20.72 -5.33
C PRO A 138 -13.86 -19.44 -5.03
N THR A 139 -13.68 -18.61 -6.05
CA THR A 139 -13.12 -17.27 -5.89
C THR A 139 -13.99 -16.49 -4.91
N VAL A 140 -13.38 -15.98 -3.83
CA VAL A 140 -14.08 -15.13 -2.87
C VAL A 140 -14.49 -13.85 -3.60
N LYS A 141 -15.80 -13.62 -3.71
CA LYS A 141 -16.31 -12.40 -4.35
C LYS A 141 -15.97 -11.19 -3.48
N PRO A 142 -15.55 -10.06 -4.08
CA PRO A 142 -15.42 -8.80 -3.36
C PRO A 142 -16.72 -8.42 -2.66
N ARG A 143 -16.62 -7.75 -1.51
CA ARG A 143 -17.79 -7.21 -0.82
C ARG A 143 -18.27 -5.94 -1.55
N ILE A 144 -19.42 -6.03 -2.21
CA ILE A 144 -20.06 -4.88 -2.85
C ILE A 144 -20.76 -4.02 -1.78
N TRP A 145 -20.56 -2.71 -1.86
CA TRP A 145 -21.21 -1.75 -0.96
C TRP A 145 -22.50 -1.22 -1.58
N PRO A 146 -23.64 -1.28 -0.87
CA PRO A 146 -24.90 -0.79 -1.42
C PRO A 146 -24.86 0.73 -1.57
N LEU A 147 -25.24 1.19 -2.77
CA LEU A 147 -25.40 2.60 -3.15
C LEU A 147 -26.77 2.76 -3.80
N ALA A 148 -27.51 3.81 -3.45
CA ALA A 148 -28.69 4.24 -4.20
C ALA A 148 -28.27 4.77 -5.59
N GLU A 149 -29.21 4.86 -6.53
CA GLU A 149 -28.91 5.27 -7.91
C GLU A 149 -28.31 6.69 -7.98
N ASP A 150 -28.85 7.61 -7.19
CA ASP A 150 -28.37 8.99 -7.10
C ASP A 150 -27.01 9.10 -6.40
N GLU A 151 -26.78 8.29 -5.37
CA GLU A 151 -25.47 8.15 -4.71
C GLU A 151 -24.43 7.60 -5.68
N ARG A 152 -24.79 6.59 -6.48
CA ARG A 152 -23.91 6.00 -7.50
C ARG A 152 -23.55 7.04 -8.56
N LEU A 153 -24.51 7.72 -9.15
CA LEU A 153 -24.26 8.78 -10.14
C LEU A 153 -23.35 9.87 -9.58
N LEU A 154 -23.65 10.35 -8.36
CA LEU A 154 -22.83 11.36 -7.68
C LEU A 154 -21.37 10.90 -7.50
N LEU A 155 -21.16 9.67 -7.04
CA LEU A 155 -19.83 9.14 -6.79
C LEU A 155 -19.08 8.80 -8.09
N VAL A 156 -19.77 8.44 -9.17
CA VAL A 156 -19.19 8.34 -10.51
C VAL A 156 -18.69 9.70 -10.98
N VAL A 157 -19.53 10.74 -10.90
CA VAL A 157 -19.13 12.11 -11.26
C VAL A 157 -17.91 12.56 -10.45
N LEU A 158 -17.93 12.38 -9.12
CA LEU A 158 -16.79 12.74 -8.26
C LEU A 158 -15.54 11.88 -8.53
N GLY A 159 -15.74 10.64 -8.97
CA GLY A 159 -14.73 9.58 -9.07
C GLY A 159 -14.16 9.32 -10.46
N GLN A 160 -14.46 10.15 -11.46
CA GLN A 160 -14.06 9.93 -12.86
C GLN A 160 -12.59 9.53 -13.03
N HIS A 161 -11.67 10.25 -12.40
CA HIS A 161 -10.23 9.98 -12.50
C HIS A 161 -9.83 8.61 -11.89
N TYR A 162 -10.59 8.12 -10.90
CA TYR A 162 -10.38 6.78 -10.34
C TYR A 162 -10.91 5.69 -11.27
N LEU A 163 -12.04 5.94 -11.93
CA LEU A 163 -12.66 5.01 -12.88
C LEU A 163 -11.90 4.92 -14.20
N LEU A 164 -11.19 5.99 -14.58
CA LEU A 164 -10.23 6.02 -15.69
C LEU A 164 -8.86 5.45 -15.32
N TYR A 165 -8.65 5.05 -14.07
CA TYR A 165 -7.37 4.56 -13.55
C TYR A 165 -6.18 5.51 -13.81
N GLU A 166 -6.40 6.83 -13.69
CA GLU A 166 -5.32 7.81 -13.81
C GLU A 166 -4.26 7.62 -12.73
N ASP A 167 -3.02 7.97 -13.04
CA ASP A 167 -1.93 7.98 -12.06
C ASP A 167 -2.17 9.06 -10.99
N GLY A 168 -2.29 8.63 -9.73
CA GLY A 168 -2.53 9.54 -8.59
C GLY A 168 -3.88 10.24 -8.63
N PRO A 169 -5.00 9.51 -8.75
CA PRO A 169 -6.31 10.09 -9.02
C PRO A 169 -6.77 10.96 -7.83
N ARG A 170 -7.45 12.06 -8.16
CA ARG A 170 -8.05 12.98 -7.18
C ARG A 170 -9.55 13.11 -7.45
N PRO A 171 -10.38 13.27 -6.40
CA PRO A 171 -11.80 13.51 -6.61
C PRO A 171 -12.00 14.85 -7.34
N LEU A 172 -13.05 14.95 -8.16
CA LEU A 172 -13.49 16.25 -8.65
C LEU A 172 -13.92 17.14 -7.48
N SER A 173 -13.75 18.46 -7.64
CA SER A 173 -14.28 19.41 -6.67
C SER A 173 -15.81 19.43 -6.71
N TYR A 174 -16.45 19.72 -5.57
CA TYR A 174 -17.92 19.79 -5.50
C TYR A 174 -18.51 20.76 -6.49
N ARG A 175 -17.89 21.93 -6.72
CA ARG A 175 -18.30 22.89 -7.73
C ARG A 175 -18.33 22.29 -9.15
N ARG A 176 -17.31 21.54 -9.54
CA ARG A 176 -17.26 20.89 -10.87
C ARG A 176 -18.29 19.77 -10.96
N ALA A 177 -18.41 18.96 -9.91
CA ALA A 177 -19.40 17.90 -9.85
C ALA A 177 -20.84 18.45 -9.90
N ALA A 178 -21.14 19.54 -9.19
CA ALA A 178 -22.44 20.20 -9.22
C ALA A 178 -22.78 20.71 -10.64
N ALA A 179 -21.83 21.38 -11.31
CA ALA A 179 -22.04 21.86 -12.67
C ALA A 179 -22.33 20.71 -13.66
N GLN A 180 -21.66 19.56 -13.52
CA GLN A 180 -21.90 18.39 -14.36
C GLN A 180 -23.23 17.71 -14.03
N LEU A 181 -23.56 17.57 -12.73
CA LEU A 181 -24.83 16.97 -12.30
C LEU A 181 -26.03 17.83 -12.69
N GLU A 182 -25.90 19.15 -12.68
CA GLU A 182 -26.94 20.07 -13.16
C GLU A 182 -27.21 19.86 -14.66
N TYR A 183 -26.19 19.56 -15.45
CA TYR A 183 -26.36 19.21 -16.86
C TYR A 183 -27.05 17.86 -17.07
N LEU A 184 -26.68 16.84 -16.28
CA LEU A 184 -27.22 15.48 -16.40
C LEU A 184 -28.62 15.32 -15.80
N ARG A 185 -28.91 16.07 -14.72
CA ARG A 185 -30.13 16.00 -13.91
C ARG A 185 -30.56 17.42 -13.48
N PRO A 186 -31.06 18.25 -14.41
CA PRO A 186 -31.38 19.66 -14.12
C PRO A 186 -32.52 19.82 -13.10
N ASP A 187 -33.46 18.88 -13.04
CA ASP A 187 -34.60 18.96 -12.12
C ASP A 187 -34.22 18.71 -10.65
N ASP A 188 -33.02 18.14 -10.41
CA ASP A 188 -32.57 17.75 -9.07
C ASP A 188 -31.93 18.90 -8.27
N ASN A 189 -31.71 20.09 -8.85
CA ASN A 189 -31.12 21.25 -8.17
C ASN A 189 -29.81 20.92 -7.42
N TRP A 190 -28.80 20.48 -8.15
CA TRP A 190 -27.53 20.04 -7.55
C TRP A 190 -26.66 21.23 -7.12
N THR A 191 -26.28 21.25 -5.84
CA THR A 191 -25.41 22.30 -5.26
C THR A 191 -24.27 21.67 -4.47
N ASP A 192 -23.16 22.40 -4.31
CA ASP A 192 -22.01 21.96 -3.50
C ASP A 192 -22.43 21.45 -2.11
N ARG A 193 -23.36 22.17 -1.45
CA ARG A 193 -23.88 21.81 -0.13
C ARG A 193 -24.70 20.52 -0.14
N ARG A 194 -25.50 20.29 -1.19
CA ARG A 194 -26.27 19.05 -1.36
C ARG A 194 -25.34 17.86 -1.60
N ILE A 195 -24.30 18.04 -2.41
CA ILE A 195 -23.27 17.05 -2.66
C ILE A 195 -22.55 16.69 -1.36
N GLU A 196 -22.05 17.68 -0.63
CA GLU A 196 -21.36 17.47 0.65
C GLU A 196 -22.22 16.67 1.64
N HIS A 197 -23.49 17.04 1.76
CA HIS A 197 -24.43 16.35 2.65
C HIS A 197 -24.63 14.88 2.26
N LYS A 198 -24.85 14.60 0.97
CA LYS A 198 -25.00 13.23 0.47
C LYS A 198 -23.72 12.40 0.64
N VAL A 199 -22.56 12.96 0.31
CA VAL A 199 -21.26 12.30 0.54
C VAL A 199 -21.09 11.97 2.01
N LYS A 200 -21.38 12.91 2.92
CA LYS A 200 -21.30 12.68 4.37
C LYS A 200 -22.22 11.55 4.83
N ALA A 201 -23.45 11.48 4.32
CA ALA A 201 -24.39 10.41 4.64
C ALA A 201 -23.89 9.04 4.17
N VAL A 202 -23.37 8.95 2.94
CA VAL A 202 -22.76 7.71 2.42
C VAL A 202 -21.55 7.32 3.27
N ARG A 203 -20.64 8.25 3.59
CA ARG A 203 -19.47 7.98 4.43
C ARG A 203 -19.85 7.38 5.78
N GLN A 204 -20.85 7.97 6.45
CA GLN A 204 -21.34 7.48 7.74
C GLN A 204 -21.90 6.07 7.61
N ARG A 205 -22.81 5.85 6.65
CA ARG A 205 -23.46 4.54 6.45
C ARG A 205 -22.44 3.43 6.14
N LEU A 206 -21.45 3.71 5.29
CA LEU A 206 -20.44 2.71 4.95
C LEU A 206 -19.46 2.48 6.11
N HIS A 207 -19.08 3.53 6.85
CA HIS A 207 -18.26 3.39 8.05
C HIS A 207 -18.91 2.45 9.06
N ASP A 208 -20.20 2.66 9.36
CA ASP A 208 -20.96 1.82 10.28
C ASP A 208 -21.10 0.37 9.77
N GLY A 209 -21.05 0.19 8.44
CA GLY A 209 -21.01 -1.12 7.78
C GLY A 209 -19.64 -1.82 7.81
N GLY A 210 -18.60 -1.22 8.41
CA GLY A 210 -17.26 -1.77 8.49
C GLY A 210 -16.42 -1.58 7.23
N PHE A 211 -16.53 -0.41 6.58
CA PHE A 211 -15.71 -0.06 5.42
C PHE A 211 -14.20 -0.17 5.76
N PRO A 212 -13.35 -0.71 4.86
CA PRO A 212 -11.95 -1.01 5.17
C PRO A 212 -11.08 0.25 5.37
N TYR A 213 -11.54 1.41 4.93
CA TYR A 213 -10.81 2.67 5.04
C TYR A 213 -11.48 3.64 6.03
N PRO A 214 -10.72 4.51 6.71
CA PRO A 214 -11.30 5.57 7.54
C PRO A 214 -12.13 6.54 6.69
N LEU A 215 -13.42 6.67 7.02
CA LEU A 215 -14.38 7.57 6.35
C LEU A 215 -14.93 8.67 7.27
N ILE A 216 -14.54 8.66 8.55
CA ILE A 216 -14.90 9.66 9.55
C ILE A 216 -13.63 10.26 10.16
N HIS A 217 -13.75 11.46 10.70
CA HIS A 217 -12.67 12.11 11.43
C HIS A 217 -12.43 11.38 12.74
N ASP A 218 -11.23 10.86 12.92
CA ASP A 218 -10.77 10.42 14.23
C ASP A 218 -10.42 11.67 15.06
N LYS A 219 -10.91 11.73 16.30
CA LYS A 219 -10.62 12.86 17.21
C LYS A 219 -9.24 12.72 17.86
N GLU A 220 -8.68 11.51 17.91
CA GLU A 220 -7.42 11.21 18.62
C GLU A 220 -6.21 11.19 17.68
N ALA A 221 -6.40 10.84 16.40
CA ALA A 221 -5.40 10.92 15.35
C ALA A 221 -5.72 12.10 14.43
N GLY A 222 -4.93 13.18 14.51
CA GLY A 222 -5.12 14.45 13.80
C GLY A 222 -5.99 14.35 12.53
N ALA A 223 -7.17 14.95 12.59
CA ALA A 223 -8.27 14.71 11.66
C ALA A 223 -7.83 14.79 10.18
N PRO A 224 -8.14 13.78 9.33
CA PRO A 224 -7.90 13.88 7.90
C PRO A 224 -8.63 15.11 7.33
N ASN A 225 -8.08 15.80 6.33
CA ASN A 225 -8.87 16.79 5.60
C ASN A 225 -10.08 16.08 4.93
N ASP A 226 -11.22 16.73 4.76
CA ASP A 226 -12.42 16.14 4.13
C ASP A 226 -12.12 15.57 2.73
N ASN A 227 -11.16 16.16 2.01
CA ASN A 227 -10.67 15.62 0.74
C ASN A 227 -10.01 14.24 0.86
N ASN A 228 -9.32 13.95 1.98
CA ASN A 228 -8.74 12.62 2.22
C ASN A 228 -9.84 11.58 2.50
N LEU A 229 -10.91 11.97 3.21
CA LEU A 229 -12.04 11.08 3.44
C LEU A 229 -12.79 10.75 2.15
N LEU A 230 -12.94 11.73 1.25
CA LEU A 230 -13.51 11.50 -0.09
C LEU A 230 -12.60 10.63 -0.96
N HIS A 231 -11.27 10.84 -0.91
CA HIS A 231 -10.31 9.97 -1.58
C HIS A 231 -10.43 8.52 -1.09
N ASN A 232 -10.48 8.30 0.23
CA ASN A 232 -10.64 6.97 0.82
C ASN A 232 -11.94 6.29 0.40
N LEU A 233 -13.05 7.04 0.37
CA LEU A 233 -14.34 6.54 -0.10
C LEU A 233 -14.24 6.03 -1.54
N LEU A 234 -13.79 6.88 -2.47
CA LEU A 234 -13.71 6.53 -3.89
C LEU A 234 -12.72 5.38 -4.14
N ARG A 235 -11.56 5.42 -3.49
CA ARG A 235 -10.56 4.35 -3.56
C ARG A 235 -11.15 3.01 -3.11
N GLY A 236 -11.80 2.95 -1.95
CA GLY A 236 -12.37 1.70 -1.45
C GLY A 236 -13.54 1.19 -2.29
N LEU A 237 -14.34 2.08 -2.88
CA LEU A 237 -15.43 1.69 -3.78
C LEU A 237 -14.92 1.08 -5.09
N VAL A 238 -13.82 1.59 -5.64
CA VAL A 238 -13.16 1.02 -6.83
C VAL A 238 -12.45 -0.29 -6.49
N GLU A 239 -11.67 -0.35 -5.41
CA GLU A 239 -10.96 -1.57 -4.99
C GLU A 239 -11.92 -2.72 -4.62
N SER A 240 -13.11 -2.40 -4.11
CA SER A 240 -14.17 -3.38 -3.83
C SER A 240 -15.02 -3.74 -5.05
N THR A 241 -14.71 -3.19 -6.23
CA THR A 241 -15.50 -3.33 -7.47
C THR A 241 -16.96 -2.88 -7.33
N THR A 242 -17.25 -2.00 -6.36
CA THR A 242 -18.59 -1.41 -6.20
C THR A 242 -18.86 -0.36 -7.28
N LEU A 243 -17.82 0.44 -7.58
CA LEU A 243 -17.78 1.31 -8.74
C LEU A 243 -16.76 0.75 -9.73
N VAL A 244 -17.15 0.66 -11.00
CA VAL A 244 -16.36 0.04 -12.07
C VAL A 244 -16.32 0.96 -13.28
N PRO A 245 -15.30 0.84 -14.18
CA PRO A 245 -15.20 1.73 -15.35
C PRO A 245 -16.47 1.83 -16.21
N PRO A 246 -17.25 0.76 -16.45
CA PRO A 246 -18.53 0.86 -17.15
C PRO A 246 -19.56 1.80 -16.49
N ASP A 247 -19.46 2.09 -15.20
CA ASP A 247 -20.35 3.07 -14.56
C ASP A 247 -20.15 4.49 -15.12
N LEU A 248 -19.05 4.77 -15.85
CA LEU A 248 -18.86 6.04 -16.57
C LEU A 248 -19.93 6.27 -17.65
N GLU A 249 -20.56 5.22 -18.17
CA GLU A 249 -21.69 5.34 -19.11
C GLU A 249 -22.90 6.10 -18.49
N LEU A 250 -22.94 6.24 -17.16
CA LEU A 250 -23.95 7.04 -16.47
C LEU A 250 -23.80 8.56 -16.68
N ILE A 251 -22.66 9.01 -17.22
CA ILE A 251 -22.33 10.43 -17.40
C ILE A 251 -22.01 10.80 -18.86
N ASP A 252 -22.12 9.84 -19.79
CA ASP A 252 -21.93 10.03 -21.24
C ASP A 252 -23.18 10.58 -21.94
#